data_AF-A0A804I371-F1
#
_entry.id   AF-A0A804I371-F1
#
_cell.length_a   1.000
_cell.length_b   1.000
_cell.length_c   1.000
_cell.angle_alpha   90.00
_cell.angle_beta   90.00
_cell.angle_gamma   90.00
#
_symmetry.space_group_name_H-M   'P 1'
#
loop_
_entity.id
_entity.type
_entity.pdbx_description
1 polymer ?
#
loop_
_entity_poly.entity_id
_entity_poly.type
_entity_poly.pdbx_seq_one_letter_code
_entity_poly.pdbx_strand_id
1 'polypeptide(L)' 'MQDYSTAQDLCCKDHHKWNGTEHCLGAADNDACNTWCMSDCRGGECNVRAGLHYCHCYC' A
#
# COMPACT_ATOMS: atom_id res chain seq x y z
N MET A 1 -11.14 23.82 -0.67
CA MET A 1 -10.57 23.24 0.56
C MET A 1 -10.84 21.74 0.50
N GLN A 2 -9.98 20.94 -0.11
CA GLN A 2 -10.15 19.48 -0.21
C GLN A 2 -8.80 18.79 -0.08
N ASP A 3 -8.08 19.05 1.01
CA ASP A 3 -6.72 18.53 1.20
C ASP A 3 -6.55 18.12 2.67
N TYR A 4 -7.40 17.20 3.13
CA TYR A 4 -7.30 16.69 4.50
C TYR A 4 -7.95 15.30 4.67
N SER A 5 -7.55 14.30 3.87
CA SER A 5 -8.01 12.90 4.10
C SER A 5 -7.07 11.79 3.61
N THR A 6 -5.90 12.09 3.03
CA THR A 6 -5.09 11.06 2.36
C THR A 6 -4.26 10.17 3.27
N ALA A 7 -3.96 10.60 4.50
CA ALA A 7 -3.26 9.78 5.49
C ALA A 7 -4.15 8.66 6.08
N GLN A 8 -5.45 8.96 6.29
CA GLN A 8 -6.40 8.02 6.92
C GLN A 8 -7.04 7.05 5.92
N ASP A 9 -7.05 7.37 4.63
CA ASP A 9 -7.53 6.47 3.56
C ASP A 9 -6.46 5.47 3.10
N LEU A 10 -5.21 5.62 3.57
CA LEU A 10 -4.10 4.75 3.19
C LEU A 10 -4.10 3.43 3.97
N CYS A 11 -4.44 3.47 5.25
CA CYS A 11 -4.36 2.32 6.14
C CYS A 11 -5.59 1.42 6.07
N CYS A 12 -5.41 0.11 6.30
CA CYS A 12 -6.43 -0.93 6.24
C CYS A 12 -7.12 -1.06 4.87
N LYS A 13 -6.32 -0.94 3.79
CA LYS A 13 -6.80 -0.97 2.41
C LYS A 13 -5.79 -1.62 1.47
N ASP A 14 -6.31 -2.27 0.44
CA ASP A 14 -5.53 -2.81 -0.67
C ASP A 14 -5.30 -1.72 -1.74
N HIS A 15 -4.03 -1.39 -2.00
CA HIS A 15 -3.63 -0.43 -3.01
C HIS A 15 -3.02 -1.14 -4.21
N HIS A 16 -3.71 -1.08 -5.34
CA HIS A 16 -3.16 -1.59 -6.59
C HIS A 16 -2.00 -0.70 -7.03
N LYS A 17 -2.25 0.61 -7.03
CA LYS A 17 -1.26 1.64 -7.34
C LYS A 17 -0.80 2.34 -6.07
N TRP A 18 0.50 2.35 -5.82
CA TRP A 18 1.11 2.95 -4.65
C TRP A 18 2.50 3.48 -5.00
N ASN A 19 2.88 4.64 -4.47
CA ASN A 19 4.19 5.28 -4.71
C ASN A 19 4.64 5.37 -6.19
N GLY A 20 3.70 5.59 -7.13
CA GLY A 20 4.00 5.63 -8.57
C GLY A 20 4.20 4.26 -9.23
N THR A 21 4.09 3.18 -8.47
CA THR A 21 4.12 1.79 -8.92
C THR A 21 2.70 1.28 -9.13
N GLU A 22 2.43 0.58 -10.25
CA GLU A 22 1.07 0.13 -10.59
C GLU A 22 0.64 -1.20 -9.97
N HIS A 23 1.60 -1.99 -9.48
CA HIS A 23 1.40 -3.31 -8.90
C HIS A 23 2.65 -3.73 -8.13
N CYS A 24 2.48 -4.45 -7.04
CA CYS A 24 3.63 -4.99 -6.33
C CYS A 24 4.20 -6.22 -7.06
N LEU A 25 5.50 -6.27 -7.38
CA LEU A 25 6.10 -7.44 -8.05
C LEU A 25 6.41 -8.61 -7.10
N GLY A 26 5.77 -8.66 -5.92
CA GLY A 26 5.95 -9.70 -4.90
C GLY A 26 6.98 -9.31 -3.85
N ALA A 27 7.89 -10.22 -3.49
CA ALA A 27 8.84 -10.03 -2.39
C ALA A 27 9.80 -8.84 -2.60
N ALA A 28 10.15 -8.52 -3.86
CA ALA A 28 11.06 -7.42 -4.19
C ALA A 28 10.49 -6.05 -3.81
N ASP A 29 9.18 -5.89 -3.91
CA ASP A 29 8.45 -4.65 -3.63
C ASP A 29 7.75 -4.67 -2.26
N ASN A 30 7.85 -5.78 -1.52
CA ASN A 30 7.26 -5.93 -0.19
C ASN A 30 7.84 -4.92 0.79
N ASP A 31 9.17 -4.77 0.80
CA ASP A 31 9.87 -3.82 1.67
C ASP A 31 9.52 -2.36 1.33
N ALA A 32 9.38 -2.06 0.04
CA ALA A 32 8.96 -0.76 -0.44
C ALA A 32 7.49 -0.46 -0.09
N CYS A 33 6.59 -1.44 -0.24
CA CYS A 33 5.19 -1.35 0.18
C CYS A 33 5.10 -1.12 1.69
N ASN A 34 5.87 -1.89 2.47
CA ASN A 34 5.95 -1.74 3.91
C ASN A 34 6.44 -0.34 4.30
N THR A 35 7.52 0.14 3.70
CA THR A 35 8.09 1.48 3.97
C THR A 35 7.11 2.59 3.61
N TRP A 36 6.40 2.46 2.49
CA TRP A 36 5.37 3.41 2.08
C TRP A 36 4.21 3.43 3.07
N CYS A 37 3.67 2.27 3.44
CA CYS A 37 2.61 2.18 4.43
C CYS A 37 3.07 2.64 5.82
N MET A 38 4.30 2.33 6.25
CA MET A 38 4.83 2.70 7.58
C MET A 38 4.93 4.21 7.81
N SER A 39 4.84 5.03 6.75
CA SER A 39 4.83 6.49 6.88
C SER A 39 3.58 7.01 7.61
N ASP A 40 2.44 6.35 7.41
CA ASP A 40 1.14 6.74 7.98
C ASP A 40 0.42 5.61 8.73
N CYS A 41 0.85 4.37 8.52
CA CYS A 41 0.21 3.13 8.95
C CYS A 41 1.17 2.24 9.75
N ARG A 42 0.66 1.10 10.23
CA ARG A 42 1.44 0.17 11.08
C ARG A 42 2.49 -0.62 10.30
N GLY A 43 2.30 -0.73 8.99
CA GLY A 43 3.14 -1.47 8.06
C GLY A 43 2.35 -1.86 6.81
N GLY A 44 3.00 -2.55 5.88
CA GLY A 44 2.38 -2.96 4.64
C GLY A 44 2.94 -4.26 4.10
N GLU A 45 2.11 -4.99 3.35
CA GLU A 45 2.52 -6.24 2.73
C GLU A 45 1.92 -6.38 1.34
N CYS A 46 2.75 -6.87 0.41
CA CYS A 46 2.28 -7.23 -0.90
C CYS A 46 1.52 -8.55 -0.92
N ASN A 47 0.25 -8.46 -1.30
CA ASN A 47 -0.68 -9.58 -1.36
C ASN A 47 -1.20 -9.78 -2.79
N VAL A 48 -1.40 -11.04 -3.17
CA VAL A 48 -2.01 -11.39 -4.47
C VAL A 48 -3.47 -11.72 -4.26
N ARG A 49 -4.37 -10.98 -4.91
CA ARG A 49 -5.81 -11.22 -4.90
C ARG A 49 -6.33 -11.35 -6.32
N ALA A 50 -6.99 -12.47 -6.63
CA ALA A 50 -7.52 -12.76 -7.96
C ALA A 50 -6.50 -12.62 -9.12
N GLY A 51 -5.23 -12.95 -8.85
CA GLY A 51 -4.14 -12.84 -9.84
C GLY A 51 -3.55 -11.44 -10.03
N LEU A 52 -4.01 -10.46 -9.25
CA LEU A 52 -3.48 -9.10 -9.23
C LEU A 52 -2.73 -8.84 -7.92
N HIS A 53 -1.64 -8.09 -7.99
CA HIS A 53 -0.78 -7.81 -6.86
C HIS A 53 -1.10 -6.43 -6.26
N TYR A 54 -1.40 -6.41 -4.97
CA TYR A 54 -1.77 -5.20 -4.23
C TYR A 54 -0.82 -5.01 -3.05
N CYS A 55 -0.54 -3.75 -2.71
CA CYS A 55 0.08 -3.40 -1.44
C CYS A 55 -1.03 -3.19 -0.41
N HIS A 56 -1.13 -4.07 0.59
CA HIS A 56 -2.08 -3.92 1.69
C HIS A 56 -1.41 -3.17 2.84
N CYS A 57 -1.89 -1.97 3.17
CA CYS A 57 -1.42 -1.26 4.36
C CYS A 57 -2.24 -1.68 5.58
N TYR A 58 -1.58 -2.02 6.67
CA TYR A 58 -2.22 -2.39 7.93
C TYR A 58 -2.46 -1.17 8.83
N CYS A 59 -3.64 -1.10 9.44
CA CYS A 59 -3.84 -0.36 10.68
C CYS A 59 -3.46 -1.22 11.90
#